data_AF-A0A0M9YHW1-F1
#
_entry.id   AF-A0A0M9YHW1-F1
#
_cell.length_a   1.000
_cell.length_b   1.000
_cell.length_c   1.000
_cell.angle_alpha   90.00
_cell.angle_beta   90.00
_cell.angle_gamma   90.00
#
_symmetry.space_group_name_H-M   'P 1'
#
loop_
_entity.id
_entity.type
_entity.pdbx_description
1 polymer ?
#
loop_
_entity_poly.entity_id
_entity_poly.type
_entity_poly.pdbx_seq_one_letter_code
_entity_poly.pdbx_strand_id
1 'polypeptide(L)'
;MLPDHIQADVDRVADVVADGFRSNAWHQMAQELCRYAFRTLNAYMRRTEHLMALVAKSKAVLELSDEDRSTLHRSFADRAEIALLTINVAMEEFPKCLKKGGYNPASNPGRDGKFKALKSFFVGRCGLVFPRVFHNWKQERSDRFLREAGTRMEGWRLAYALGQHPEQAPPDVVALCTTVTDMIETLKPRNRAVWHMIIEGHGPGDIADRLGIKIGDVNNALYTFRTKVKAMRQRGELLVPPSLETEWARRRELDSDKAVAQ
;
A
#
# COMPACT_ATOMS: atom_id res chain seq x y z
N MET A 1 -32.43 -30.08 10.92
CA MET A 1 -31.62 -30.85 9.96
C MET A 1 -30.76 -29.87 9.18
N LEU A 2 -29.46 -30.15 8.99
CA LEU A 2 -28.58 -29.29 8.21
C LEU A 2 -28.85 -29.48 6.71
N PRO A 3 -28.71 -28.44 5.88
CA PRO A 3 -28.70 -28.60 4.42
C PRO A 3 -27.57 -29.53 3.98
N ASP A 4 -27.78 -30.33 2.93
CA ASP A 4 -26.83 -31.38 2.48
C ASP A 4 -25.40 -30.87 2.28
N HIS A 5 -25.24 -29.70 1.67
CA HIS A 5 -23.92 -29.10 1.45
C HIS A 5 -23.21 -28.69 2.75
N ILE A 6 -23.96 -28.34 3.80
CA ILE A 6 -23.42 -28.03 5.13
C ILE A 6 -23.07 -29.31 5.87
N GLN A 7 -23.90 -30.34 5.75
CA GLN A 7 -23.61 -31.65 6.33
C GLN A 7 -22.32 -32.23 5.71
N ALA A 8 -22.17 -32.16 4.38
CA ALA A 8 -20.96 -32.57 3.70
C ALA A 8 -19.70 -31.81 4.17
N ASP A 9 -19.82 -30.50 4.46
CA ASP A 9 -18.72 -29.73 5.04
C ASP A 9 -18.36 -30.20 6.47
N VAL A 10 -19.36 -30.57 7.28
CA VAL A 10 -19.15 -31.12 8.63
C VAL A 10 -18.45 -32.48 8.55
N ASP A 11 -18.90 -33.37 7.67
CA ASP A 11 -18.33 -34.71 7.50
C ASP A 11 -16.88 -34.62 7.02
N ARG A 12 -16.60 -33.76 6.02
CA ARG A 12 -15.23 -33.49 5.56
C ARG A 12 -14.33 -32.98 6.68
N VAL A 13 -14.83 -32.14 7.58
CA VAL A 13 -14.05 -31.66 8.74
C VAL A 13 -13.76 -32.78 9.72
N ALA A 14 -14.73 -33.66 9.98
CA ALA A 14 -14.53 -34.82 10.85
C ALA A 14 -13.42 -35.74 10.31
N ASP A 15 -13.43 -36.02 9.00
CA ASP A 15 -12.43 -36.86 8.34
C ASP A 15 -11.01 -36.29 8.48
N VAL A 16 -10.81 -35.00 8.17
CA VAL A 16 -9.47 -34.38 8.26
C VAL A 16 -9.00 -34.21 9.70
N VAL A 17 -9.93 -34.06 10.65
CA VAL A 17 -9.60 -34.01 12.09
C VAL A 17 -9.16 -35.39 12.58
N ALA A 18 -9.88 -36.46 12.20
CA ALA A 18 -9.55 -37.84 12.57
C ALA A 18 -8.19 -38.29 12.02
N ASP A 19 -7.86 -37.89 10.78
CA ASP A 19 -6.57 -38.13 10.14
C ASP A 19 -5.43 -37.20 10.65
N GLY A 20 -5.77 -36.18 11.44
CA GLY A 20 -4.79 -35.25 12.00
C GLY A 20 -4.17 -34.31 10.96
N PHE A 21 -4.89 -34.03 9.87
CA PHE A 21 -4.52 -33.09 8.79
C PHE A 21 -3.29 -33.47 7.96
N ARG A 22 -3.03 -34.77 7.76
CA ARG A 22 -1.86 -35.25 7.00
C ARG A 22 -2.21 -35.73 5.59
N SER A 23 -3.47 -36.07 5.35
CA SER A 23 -3.98 -36.64 4.11
C SER A 23 -4.11 -35.65 2.95
N ASN A 24 -4.26 -36.21 1.74
CA ASN A 24 -4.61 -35.45 0.54
C ASN A 24 -5.95 -34.72 0.68
N ALA A 25 -6.90 -35.27 1.46
CA ALA A 25 -8.19 -34.64 1.72
C ALA A 25 -8.03 -33.27 2.39
N TRP A 26 -7.10 -33.17 3.35
CA TRP A 26 -6.76 -31.88 3.97
C TRP A 26 -6.13 -30.91 2.96
N HIS A 27 -5.17 -31.35 2.16
CA HIS A 27 -4.49 -30.50 1.17
C HIS A 27 -5.49 -29.93 0.15
N GLN A 28 -6.40 -30.77 -0.36
CA GLN A 28 -7.44 -30.34 -1.29
C GLN A 28 -8.42 -29.36 -0.64
N MET A 29 -8.84 -29.63 0.60
CA MET A 29 -9.68 -28.72 1.38
C MET A 29 -8.98 -27.37 1.59
N ALA A 30 -7.73 -27.36 2.04
CA ALA A 30 -6.95 -26.15 2.26
C ALA A 30 -6.81 -25.34 0.96
N GLN A 31 -6.54 -25.99 -0.17
CA GLN A 31 -6.45 -25.32 -1.48
C GLN A 31 -7.79 -24.67 -1.88
N GLU A 32 -8.91 -25.36 -1.68
CA GLU A 32 -10.25 -24.82 -1.94
C GLU A 32 -10.55 -23.59 -1.07
N LEU A 33 -10.21 -23.67 0.23
CA LEU A 33 -10.37 -22.58 1.19
C LEU A 33 -9.51 -21.38 0.82
N CYS A 34 -8.23 -21.59 0.50
CA CYS A 34 -7.31 -20.54 0.05
C CYS A 34 -7.84 -19.86 -1.22
N ARG A 35 -8.26 -20.64 -2.24
CA ARG A 35 -8.78 -20.09 -3.50
C ARG A 35 -10.06 -19.28 -3.32
N TYR A 36 -10.93 -19.70 -2.41
CA TYR A 36 -12.14 -18.95 -2.09
C TYR A 36 -11.80 -17.67 -1.30
N ALA A 37 -11.01 -17.80 -0.23
CA ALA A 37 -10.62 -16.69 0.63
C ALA A 37 -9.85 -15.62 -0.15
N PHE A 38 -8.91 -16.01 -1.02
CA PHE A 38 -8.13 -15.07 -1.81
C PHE A 38 -9.02 -14.17 -2.66
N ARG A 39 -9.99 -14.75 -3.37
CA ARG A 39 -10.96 -14.00 -4.18
C ARG A 39 -11.83 -13.09 -3.31
N THR A 40 -12.34 -13.60 -2.20
CA THR A 40 -13.22 -12.84 -1.29
C THR A 40 -12.49 -11.68 -0.61
N LEU A 41 -11.30 -11.90 -0.07
CA LEU A 41 -10.48 -10.88 0.59
C LEU A 41 -10.12 -9.76 -0.40
N ASN A 42 -9.71 -10.09 -1.62
CA ASN A 42 -9.44 -9.10 -2.66
C ASN A 42 -10.68 -8.24 -2.98
N ALA A 43 -11.85 -8.86 -3.09
CA ALA A 43 -13.10 -8.15 -3.33
C ALA A 43 -13.48 -7.24 -2.14
N TYR A 44 -13.29 -7.73 -0.91
CA TYR A 44 -13.65 -7.00 0.31
C TYR A 44 -12.68 -5.85 0.57
N MET A 45 -11.38 -6.02 0.36
CA MET A 45 -10.42 -4.92 0.49
C MET A 45 -10.70 -3.76 -0.47
N ARG A 46 -11.26 -4.04 -1.66
CA ARG A 46 -11.67 -2.99 -2.59
C ARG A 46 -12.89 -2.19 -2.10
N ARG A 47 -13.71 -2.77 -1.23
CA ARG A 47 -14.99 -2.26 -0.71
C ARG A 47 -14.94 -2.15 0.80
N THR A 48 -14.52 -0.97 1.30
CA THR A 48 -14.21 -0.77 2.71
C THR A 48 -15.32 -1.24 3.66
N GLU A 49 -16.59 -1.04 3.30
CA GLU A 49 -17.75 -1.49 4.07
C GLU A 49 -17.77 -3.00 4.31
N HIS A 50 -17.42 -3.81 3.29
CA HIS A 50 -17.35 -5.26 3.42
C HIS A 50 -16.14 -5.69 4.26
N LEU A 51 -15.00 -4.99 4.10
CA LEU A 51 -13.83 -5.24 4.93
C LEU A 51 -14.11 -4.93 6.40
N MET A 52 -14.72 -3.79 6.71
CA MET A 52 -15.09 -3.41 8.07
C MET A 52 -16.07 -4.41 8.69
N ALA A 53 -17.06 -4.87 7.93
CA ALA A 53 -17.98 -5.91 8.39
C ALA A 53 -17.27 -7.24 8.69
N LEU A 54 -16.28 -7.62 7.86
CA LEU A 54 -15.49 -8.83 8.03
C LEU A 54 -14.63 -8.81 9.29
N VAL A 55 -13.98 -7.68 9.57
CA VAL A 55 -13.05 -7.54 10.71
C VAL A 55 -13.76 -7.12 12.01
N ALA A 56 -15.07 -6.88 12.00
CA ALA A 56 -15.82 -6.37 13.15
C ALA A 56 -15.71 -7.22 14.43
N LYS A 57 -15.36 -8.51 14.31
CA LYS A 57 -15.17 -9.43 15.45
C LYS A 57 -13.69 -9.62 15.84
N SER A 58 -12.77 -8.98 15.13
CA SER A 58 -11.35 -8.98 15.49
C SER A 58 -11.14 -8.28 16.83
N LYS A 59 -10.18 -8.77 17.60
CA LYS A 59 -9.71 -8.07 18.82
C LYS A 59 -8.82 -6.87 18.49
N ALA A 60 -8.12 -6.91 17.36
CA ALA A 60 -7.32 -5.81 16.86
C ALA A 60 -8.20 -4.87 16.03
N VAL A 61 -8.09 -3.57 16.28
CA VAL A 61 -8.81 -2.52 15.55
C VAL A 61 -8.13 -2.31 14.19
N LEU A 62 -8.94 -2.19 13.13
CA LEU A 62 -8.47 -1.80 11.81
C LEU A 62 -8.69 -0.30 11.60
N GLU A 63 -7.61 0.46 11.52
CA GLU A 63 -7.63 1.88 11.18
C GLU A 63 -7.10 2.10 9.76
N LEU A 64 -7.92 2.71 8.91
CA LEU A 64 -7.59 2.99 7.52
C LEU A 64 -7.57 4.50 7.27
N SER A 65 -6.39 5.03 6.96
CA SER A 65 -6.24 6.37 6.41
C SER A 65 -6.78 6.46 4.98
N ASP A 66 -6.95 7.66 4.44
CA ASP A 66 -7.36 7.86 3.04
C ASP A 66 -6.36 7.24 2.05
N GLU A 67 -5.08 7.23 2.40
CA GLU A 67 -4.04 6.59 1.60
C GLU A 67 -4.17 5.07 1.61
N ASP A 68 -4.47 4.48 2.77
CA ASP A 68 -4.72 3.04 2.89
C ASP A 68 -5.95 2.65 2.06
N ARG A 69 -7.04 3.42 2.16
CA ARG A 69 -8.27 3.20 1.38
C ARG A 69 -8.01 3.29 -0.12
N SER A 70 -7.26 4.31 -0.54
CA SER A 70 -6.87 4.49 -1.95
C SER A 70 -6.02 3.32 -2.45
N THR A 71 -5.04 2.89 -1.65
CA THR A 71 -4.14 1.77 -1.96
C THR A 71 -4.93 0.48 -2.11
N LEU A 72 -5.76 0.13 -1.11
CA LEU A 72 -6.62 -1.05 -1.14
C LEU A 72 -7.64 -0.99 -2.28
N HIS A 73 -8.12 0.18 -2.68
CA HIS A 73 -9.05 0.30 -3.81
C HIS A 73 -8.34 0.09 -5.16
N ARG A 74 -7.16 0.67 -5.36
CA ARG A 74 -6.51 0.79 -6.68
C ARG A 74 -5.45 -0.28 -6.97
N SER A 75 -4.84 -0.85 -5.96
CA SER A 75 -3.70 -1.76 -6.11
C SER A 75 -4.12 -3.22 -5.93
N PHE A 76 -4.19 -3.97 -7.02
CA PHE A 76 -4.42 -5.41 -6.93
C PHE A 76 -3.21 -6.13 -6.34
N ALA A 77 -1.98 -5.71 -6.66
CA ALA A 77 -0.77 -6.32 -6.14
C ALA A 77 -0.72 -6.25 -4.60
N ASP A 78 -0.94 -5.07 -4.02
CA ASP A 78 -0.97 -4.91 -2.55
C ASP A 78 -2.09 -5.75 -1.92
N ARG A 79 -3.30 -5.75 -2.51
CA ARG A 79 -4.39 -6.60 -2.02
C ARG A 79 -4.06 -8.09 -2.11
N ALA A 80 -3.43 -8.53 -3.19
CA ALA A 80 -3.06 -9.92 -3.38
C ALA A 80 -2.03 -10.36 -2.32
N GLU A 81 -1.01 -9.54 -2.08
CA GLU A 81 -0.01 -9.77 -1.04
C GLU A 81 -0.66 -9.84 0.36
N ILE A 82 -1.45 -8.83 0.74
CA ILE A 82 -2.15 -8.80 2.04
C ILE A 82 -3.08 -10.01 2.20
N ALA A 83 -3.78 -10.42 1.13
CA ALA A 83 -4.65 -11.59 1.16
C ALA A 83 -3.86 -12.87 1.40
N LEU A 84 -2.72 -13.06 0.73
CA LEU A 84 -1.86 -14.23 0.92
C LEU A 84 -1.30 -14.28 2.35
N LEU A 85 -0.76 -13.18 2.85
CA LEU A 85 -0.27 -13.08 4.22
C LEU A 85 -1.37 -13.40 5.24
N THR A 86 -2.57 -12.86 5.04
CA THR A 86 -3.73 -13.09 5.91
C THR A 86 -4.15 -14.57 5.90
N ILE A 87 -4.21 -15.17 4.72
CA ILE A 87 -4.60 -16.58 4.55
C ILE A 87 -3.56 -17.49 5.21
N ASN A 88 -2.27 -17.23 5.03
CA ASN A 88 -1.21 -18.00 5.66
C ASN A 88 -1.34 -18.01 7.18
N VAL A 89 -1.45 -16.83 7.80
CA VAL A 89 -1.63 -16.70 9.26
C VAL A 89 -2.93 -17.36 9.73
N ALA A 90 -4.02 -17.24 8.97
CA ALA A 90 -5.28 -17.89 9.32
C ALA A 90 -5.19 -19.41 9.22
N MET A 91 -4.48 -19.94 8.22
CA MET A 91 -4.33 -21.37 7.94
C MET A 91 -3.46 -22.07 8.99
N GLU A 92 -2.42 -21.41 9.50
CA GLU A 92 -1.57 -21.95 10.57
C GLU A 92 -2.38 -22.34 11.82
N GLU A 93 -3.33 -21.51 12.23
CA GLU A 93 -4.16 -21.77 13.42
C GLU A 93 -5.45 -22.55 13.10
N PHE A 94 -5.78 -22.77 11.83
CA PHE A 94 -7.05 -23.37 11.42
C PHE A 94 -7.21 -24.83 11.86
N PRO A 95 -6.21 -25.73 11.68
CA PRO A 95 -6.25 -27.10 12.20
C PRO A 95 -6.58 -27.20 13.68
N LYS A 96 -5.95 -26.33 14.50
CA LYS A 96 -6.18 -26.26 15.94
C LYS A 96 -7.59 -25.76 16.27
N CYS A 97 -8.11 -24.83 15.48
CA CYS A 97 -9.49 -24.36 15.60
C CYS A 97 -10.49 -25.49 15.28
N LEU A 98 -10.27 -26.25 14.22
CA LEU A 98 -11.15 -27.36 13.83
C LEU A 98 -11.12 -28.51 14.84
N LYS A 99 -9.93 -28.90 15.34
CA LYS A 99 -9.78 -29.91 16.41
C LYS A 99 -10.55 -29.57 17.69
N LYS A 100 -10.70 -28.28 17.99
CA LYS A 100 -11.47 -27.79 19.15
C LYS A 100 -12.96 -27.64 18.88
N GLY A 101 -13.47 -28.13 17.74
CA GLY A 101 -14.87 -27.98 17.35
C GLY A 101 -15.25 -26.56 16.92
N GLY A 102 -14.28 -25.75 16.49
CA GLY A 102 -14.53 -24.35 16.13
C GLY A 102 -15.49 -24.16 14.96
N TYR A 103 -15.57 -25.13 14.04
CA TYR A 103 -16.60 -25.18 13.01
C TYR A 103 -17.76 -26.06 13.49
N ASN A 104 -18.84 -25.42 13.94
CA ASN A 104 -20.08 -26.08 14.32
C ASN A 104 -21.27 -25.26 13.81
N PRO A 105 -21.71 -25.48 12.56
CA PRO A 105 -22.81 -24.71 11.96
C PRO A 105 -24.15 -24.94 12.67
N ALA A 106 -24.38 -26.12 13.25
CA ALA A 106 -25.64 -26.45 13.93
C ALA A 106 -25.84 -25.61 15.21
N SER A 107 -24.80 -25.42 16.00
CA SER A 107 -24.86 -24.65 17.25
C SER A 107 -24.60 -23.15 17.07
N ASN A 108 -24.12 -22.72 15.89
CA ASN A 108 -23.81 -21.33 15.59
C ASN A 108 -24.37 -20.90 14.22
N PRO A 109 -25.71 -20.79 14.08
CA PRO A 109 -26.30 -20.21 12.89
C PRO A 109 -25.84 -18.75 12.70
N GLY A 110 -25.75 -18.30 11.46
CA GLY A 110 -25.47 -16.91 11.11
C GLY A 110 -26.49 -15.94 11.70
N ARG A 111 -26.18 -14.63 11.68
CA ARG A 111 -27.09 -13.59 12.20
C ARG A 111 -28.44 -13.54 11.47
N ASP A 112 -28.48 -14.06 10.25
CA ASP A 112 -29.65 -14.22 9.40
C ASP A 112 -30.37 -15.57 9.61
N GLY A 113 -29.97 -16.33 10.63
CA GLY A 113 -30.48 -17.68 10.89
C GLY A 113 -29.94 -18.74 9.93
N LYS A 114 -29.03 -18.40 9.01
CA LYS A 114 -28.51 -19.33 7.99
C LYS A 114 -27.26 -20.05 8.45
N PHE A 115 -27.17 -21.34 8.13
CA PHE A 115 -25.96 -22.12 8.35
C PHE A 115 -24.80 -21.61 7.48
N LYS A 116 -23.60 -21.57 8.03
CA LYS A 116 -22.41 -21.10 7.31
C LYS A 116 -21.64 -22.28 6.73
N ALA A 117 -21.42 -22.25 5.42
CA ALA A 117 -20.47 -23.13 4.76
C ALA A 117 -19.05 -22.95 5.32
N LEU A 118 -18.24 -24.00 5.26
CA LEU A 118 -16.86 -24.02 5.78
C LEU A 118 -16.00 -22.93 5.16
N LYS A 119 -16.18 -22.68 3.85
CA LYS A 119 -15.52 -21.58 3.11
C LYS A 119 -15.80 -20.21 3.73
N SER A 120 -17.05 -19.93 4.05
CA SER A 120 -17.47 -18.67 4.68
C SER A 120 -16.98 -18.57 6.12
N PHE A 121 -16.95 -19.69 6.85
CA PHE A 121 -16.35 -19.76 8.18
C PHE A 121 -14.86 -19.42 8.15
N PHE A 122 -14.10 -20.00 7.21
CA PHE A 122 -12.67 -19.73 7.04
C PHE A 122 -12.39 -18.26 6.66
N VAL A 123 -13.20 -17.66 5.78
CA VAL A 123 -13.10 -16.20 5.53
C VAL A 123 -13.30 -15.40 6.82
N GLY A 124 -14.26 -15.79 7.66
CA GLY A 124 -14.43 -15.20 8.98
C GLY A 124 -13.17 -15.32 9.85
N ARG A 125 -12.46 -16.45 9.81
CA ARG A 125 -11.15 -16.63 10.48
C ARG A 125 -10.08 -15.69 9.93
N CYS A 126 -10.03 -15.49 8.61
CA CYS A 126 -9.16 -14.49 7.99
C CYS A 126 -9.46 -13.08 8.53
N GLY A 127 -10.74 -12.73 8.68
CA GLY A 127 -11.17 -11.45 9.27
C GLY A 127 -10.68 -11.20 10.69
N LEU A 128 -10.50 -12.25 11.51
CA LEU A 128 -10.00 -12.13 12.88
C LEU A 128 -8.51 -11.78 12.96
N VAL A 129 -7.72 -12.17 11.95
CA VAL A 129 -6.26 -11.93 11.93
C VAL A 129 -5.86 -10.78 11.00
N PHE A 130 -6.73 -10.40 10.07
CA PHE A 130 -6.48 -9.38 9.06
C PHE A 130 -5.95 -8.06 9.64
N PRO A 131 -6.51 -7.45 10.70
CA PRO A 131 -6.05 -6.13 11.13
C PRO A 131 -4.59 -6.11 11.57
N ARG A 132 -4.12 -7.16 12.25
CA ARG A 132 -2.72 -7.30 12.64
C ARG A 132 -1.81 -7.49 11.43
N VAL A 133 -2.21 -8.35 10.48
CA VAL A 133 -1.46 -8.58 9.25
C VAL A 133 -1.34 -7.29 8.43
N PHE A 134 -2.44 -6.55 8.29
CA PHE A 134 -2.46 -5.27 7.60
C PHE A 134 -1.54 -4.25 8.27
N HIS A 135 -1.52 -4.18 9.60
CA HIS A 135 -0.63 -3.28 10.33
C HIS A 135 0.85 -3.60 10.07
N ASN A 136 1.23 -4.87 10.15
CA ASN A 136 2.60 -5.31 9.89
C ASN A 136 3.02 -5.00 8.45
N TRP A 137 2.17 -5.36 7.47
CA TRP A 137 2.41 -5.04 6.06
C TRP A 137 2.56 -3.53 5.84
N LYS A 138 1.74 -2.71 6.49
CA LYS A 138 1.82 -1.25 6.41
C LYS A 138 3.12 -0.71 7.01
N GLN A 139 3.60 -1.28 8.12
CA GLN A 139 4.88 -0.93 8.72
C GLN A 139 6.03 -1.25 7.75
N GLU A 140 6.10 -2.47 7.22
CA GLU A 140 7.12 -2.88 6.25
C GLU A 140 7.12 -1.99 4.99
N ARG A 141 5.94 -1.61 4.51
CA ARG A 141 5.81 -0.68 3.39
C ARG A 141 6.25 0.74 3.74
N SER A 142 5.89 1.22 4.92
CA SER A 142 6.29 2.55 5.41
C SER A 142 7.80 2.61 5.62
N ASP A 143 8.40 1.56 6.15
CA ASP A 143 9.85 1.41 6.33
C ASP A 143 10.58 1.49 4.99
N ARG A 144 10.00 0.96 3.91
CA ARG A 144 10.56 1.13 2.56
C ARG A 144 10.62 2.60 2.15
N PHE A 145 9.53 3.35 2.33
CA PHE A 145 9.51 4.77 2.01
C PHE A 145 10.42 5.58 2.92
N LEU A 146 10.42 5.26 4.22
CA LEU A 146 11.29 5.90 5.19
C LEU A 146 12.76 5.57 4.95
N ARG A 147 13.12 4.37 4.47
CA ARG A 147 14.49 4.02 4.12
C ARG A 147 14.99 4.84 2.94
N GLU A 148 14.19 4.97 1.88
CA GLU A 148 14.57 5.79 0.72
C GLU A 148 14.52 7.30 1.04
N ALA A 149 13.67 7.73 2.00
CA ALA A 149 13.63 9.11 2.48
C ALA A 149 14.49 9.35 3.75
N GLY A 150 15.33 8.38 4.14
CA GLY A 150 15.75 8.15 5.53
C GLY A 150 16.74 9.14 6.12
N THR A 151 17.31 9.98 5.28
CA THR A 151 18.08 11.15 5.70
C THR A 151 17.37 12.38 5.18
N ARG A 152 17.07 13.33 6.07
CA ARG A 152 16.61 14.67 5.68
C ARG A 152 17.49 15.14 4.52
N MET A 153 16.87 15.50 3.41
CA MET A 153 17.62 15.97 2.27
C MET A 153 18.27 17.30 2.65
N GLU A 154 19.58 17.42 2.45
CA GLU A 154 20.26 18.68 2.64
C GLU A 154 20.00 19.59 1.44
N GLY A 155 19.79 20.90 1.69
CA GLY A 155 19.40 21.86 0.64
C GLY A 155 20.40 21.96 -0.52
N TRP A 156 21.66 21.61 -0.29
CA TRP A 156 22.68 21.57 -1.33
C TRP A 156 22.40 20.53 -2.41
N ARG A 157 21.70 19.43 -2.11
CA ARG A 157 21.33 18.41 -3.11
C ARG A 157 20.42 19.00 -4.18
N LEU A 158 19.48 19.85 -3.76
CA LEU A 158 18.61 20.57 -4.69
C LEU A 158 19.38 21.63 -5.47
N ALA A 159 20.32 22.34 -4.84
CA ALA A 159 21.20 23.26 -5.55
C ALA A 159 22.03 22.54 -6.63
N TYR A 160 22.59 21.38 -6.30
CA TYR A 160 23.32 20.53 -7.24
C TYR A 160 22.42 20.06 -8.40
N ALA A 161 21.18 19.65 -8.12
CA ALA A 161 20.21 19.29 -9.15
C ALA A 161 19.83 20.47 -10.07
N LEU A 162 19.95 21.71 -9.59
CA LEU A 162 19.81 22.93 -10.40
C LEU A 162 21.09 23.29 -11.17
N GLY A 163 22.16 22.51 -11.04
CA GLY A 163 23.47 22.75 -11.65
C GLY A 163 24.30 23.80 -10.92
N GLN A 164 24.01 24.05 -9.64
CA GLN A 164 24.73 25.00 -8.80
C GLN A 164 25.71 24.25 -7.89
N HIS A 165 26.94 24.75 -7.78
CA HIS A 165 27.89 24.22 -6.81
C HIS A 165 27.54 24.75 -5.41
N PRO A 166 27.42 23.91 -4.36
CA PRO A 166 26.95 24.33 -3.04
C PRO A 166 27.73 25.50 -2.43
N GLU A 167 29.05 25.53 -2.62
CA GLU A 167 29.95 26.55 -2.09
C GLU A 167 29.94 27.86 -2.88
N GLN A 168 29.36 27.85 -4.08
CA GLN A 168 29.33 29.00 -5.01
C GLN A 168 27.90 29.47 -5.28
N ALA A 169 26.90 28.78 -4.74
CA ALA A 169 25.50 29.10 -4.94
C ALA A 169 25.23 30.48 -4.31
N PRO A 170 24.62 31.42 -5.07
CA PRO A 170 24.21 32.70 -4.53
C PRO A 170 23.30 32.55 -3.30
N PRO A 171 23.37 33.44 -2.30
CA PRO A 171 22.59 33.30 -1.05
C PRO A 171 21.08 33.15 -1.25
N ASP A 172 20.53 33.81 -2.26
CA ASP A 172 19.11 33.74 -2.65
C ASP A 172 18.74 32.38 -3.25
N VAL A 173 19.65 31.76 -4.02
CA VAL A 173 19.52 30.38 -4.51
C VAL A 173 19.54 29.38 -3.35
N VAL A 174 20.45 29.57 -2.39
CA VAL A 174 20.51 28.71 -1.18
C VAL A 174 19.22 28.83 -0.38
N ALA A 175 18.69 30.05 -0.20
CA ALA A 175 17.43 30.30 0.50
C ALA A 175 16.23 29.63 -0.20
N LEU A 176 16.15 29.74 -1.54
CA LEU A 176 15.13 29.03 -2.32
C LEU A 176 15.26 27.51 -2.16
N CYS A 177 16.48 26.97 -2.30
CA CYS A 177 16.71 25.53 -2.20
C CYS A 177 16.35 25.00 -0.81
N THR A 178 16.67 25.75 0.24
CA THR A 178 16.28 25.43 1.62
C THR A 178 14.76 25.41 1.77
N THR A 179 14.08 26.44 1.29
CA THR A 179 12.61 26.55 1.35
C THR A 179 11.92 25.38 0.65
N VAL A 180 12.34 25.07 -0.58
CA VAL A 180 11.75 23.96 -1.35
C VAL A 180 12.08 22.61 -0.71
N THR A 181 13.28 22.45 -0.15
CA THR A 181 13.67 21.25 0.60
C THR A 181 12.77 21.07 1.82
N ASP A 182 12.54 22.11 2.62
CA ASP A 182 11.62 22.06 3.76
C ASP A 182 10.19 21.69 3.32
N MET A 183 9.73 22.23 2.19
CA MET A 183 8.44 21.85 1.62
C MET A 183 8.38 20.36 1.25
N ILE A 184 9.46 19.78 0.72
CA ILE A 184 9.56 18.35 0.40
C ILE A 184 9.58 17.51 1.68
N GLU A 185 10.30 17.95 2.71
CA GLU A 185 10.43 17.24 3.99
C GLU A 185 9.10 17.13 4.75
N THR A 186 8.20 18.09 4.56
CA THR A 186 6.83 18.07 5.11
C THR A 186 5.84 17.17 4.35
N LEU A 187 6.24 16.60 3.21
CA LEU A 187 5.39 15.68 2.46
C LEU A 187 5.20 14.37 3.20
N LYS A 188 4.10 13.67 2.86
CA LYS A 188 3.89 12.28 3.29
C LYS A 188 5.08 11.41 2.86
N PRO A 189 5.46 10.39 3.66
CA PRO A 189 6.67 9.58 3.42
C PRO A 189 6.84 9.10 1.99
N ARG A 190 5.78 8.59 1.36
CA ARG A 190 5.79 8.16 -0.05
C ARG A 190 6.18 9.29 -1.01
N ASN A 191 5.52 10.44 -0.91
CA ASN A 191 5.78 11.56 -1.81
C ASN A 191 7.16 12.18 -1.53
N ARG A 192 7.61 12.19 -0.27
CA ARG A 192 8.96 12.60 0.10
C ARG A 192 10.02 11.70 -0.54
N ALA A 193 9.87 10.38 -0.44
CA ALA A 193 10.76 9.40 -1.08
C ALA A 193 10.81 9.59 -2.60
N VAL A 194 9.67 9.81 -3.25
CA VAL A 194 9.63 10.15 -4.69
C VAL A 194 10.48 11.37 -5.01
N TRP A 195 10.36 12.46 -4.23
CA TRP A 195 11.11 13.69 -4.48
C TRP A 195 12.60 13.55 -4.19
N HIS A 196 12.99 12.84 -3.13
CA HIS A 196 14.40 12.52 -2.86
C HIS A 196 15.02 11.81 -4.07
N MET A 197 14.37 10.75 -4.56
CA MET A 197 14.89 9.99 -5.70
C MET A 197 14.93 10.80 -7.01
N ILE A 198 13.96 11.67 -7.27
CA ILE A 198 14.00 12.57 -8.44
C ILE A 198 15.20 13.50 -8.37
N ILE A 199 15.50 14.06 -7.20
CA ILE A 199 16.62 14.97 -6.99
C ILE A 199 17.96 14.22 -7.12
N GLU A 200 17.98 12.95 -6.76
CA GLU A 200 19.11 12.03 -6.99
C GLU A 200 19.25 11.59 -8.47
N GLY A 201 18.32 12.00 -9.34
CA GLY A 201 18.38 11.76 -10.78
C GLY A 201 17.71 10.46 -11.26
N HIS A 202 16.95 9.79 -10.40
CA HIS A 202 16.22 8.57 -10.80
C HIS A 202 15.05 8.89 -11.75
N GLY A 203 14.85 8.02 -12.75
CA GLY A 203 13.71 8.11 -13.65
C GLY A 203 12.39 7.67 -12.97
N PRO A 204 11.21 8.10 -13.47
CA PRO A 204 9.92 7.72 -12.89
C PRO A 204 9.64 6.20 -12.87
N GLY A 205 10.20 5.44 -13.83
CA GLY A 205 10.11 3.99 -13.88
C GLY A 205 10.90 3.34 -12.73
N ASP A 206 12.18 3.71 -12.59
CA ASP A 206 13.04 3.20 -11.51
C ASP A 206 12.49 3.52 -10.12
N ILE A 207 11.91 4.72 -9.96
CA ILE A 207 11.24 5.12 -8.72
C ILE A 207 10.04 4.23 -8.44
N ALA A 208 9.20 3.96 -9.45
CA ALA A 208 8.04 3.11 -9.31
C ALA A 208 8.45 1.70 -8.85
N ASP A 209 9.47 1.13 -9.48
CA ASP A 209 9.98 -0.21 -9.17
C ASP A 209 10.62 -0.27 -7.77
N ARG A 210 11.50 0.68 -7.44
CA ARG A 210 12.21 0.71 -6.15
C ARG A 210 11.27 0.93 -4.97
N LEU A 211 10.27 1.80 -5.14
CA LEU A 211 9.27 2.08 -4.11
C LEU A 211 8.12 1.06 -4.09
N GLY A 212 8.01 0.18 -5.10
CA GLY A 212 6.89 -0.77 -5.20
C GLY A 212 5.54 -0.06 -5.38
N ILE A 213 5.50 1.02 -6.16
CA ILE A 213 4.29 1.80 -6.45
C ILE A 213 4.06 1.88 -7.96
N LYS A 214 2.89 2.33 -8.41
CA LYS A 214 2.65 2.50 -9.84
C LYS A 214 3.32 3.78 -10.35
N ILE A 215 3.78 3.77 -11.59
CA ILE A 215 4.29 4.98 -12.27
C ILE A 215 3.28 6.15 -12.24
N GLY A 216 1.98 5.84 -12.29
CA GLY A 216 0.92 6.85 -12.14
C GLY A 216 0.92 7.53 -10.77
N ASP A 217 1.26 6.80 -9.70
CA ASP A 217 1.37 7.38 -8.35
C ASP A 217 2.60 8.28 -8.23
N VAL A 218 3.71 7.91 -8.87
CA VAL A 218 4.90 8.77 -9.02
C VAL A 218 4.51 10.07 -9.73
N ASN A 219 3.91 9.97 -10.92
CA ASN A 219 3.48 11.14 -11.70
C ASN A 219 2.53 12.05 -10.92
N ASN A 220 1.58 11.47 -10.19
CA ASN A 220 0.66 12.24 -9.36
C ASN A 220 1.37 12.95 -8.19
N ALA A 221 2.36 12.33 -7.56
CA ALA A 221 3.17 12.97 -6.52
C ALA A 221 3.94 14.18 -7.06
N LEU A 222 4.54 14.04 -8.25
CA LEU A 222 5.25 15.13 -8.93
C LEU A 222 4.29 16.26 -9.32
N TYR A 223 3.16 15.91 -9.93
CA TYR A 223 2.15 16.87 -10.37
C TYR A 223 1.61 17.68 -9.18
N THR A 224 1.21 17.00 -8.10
CA THR A 224 0.61 17.64 -6.93
C THR A 224 1.56 18.65 -6.29
N PHE A 225 2.84 18.29 -6.13
CA PHE A 225 3.82 19.19 -5.56
C PHE A 225 4.15 20.36 -6.49
N ARG A 226 4.32 20.11 -7.80
CA ARG A 226 4.55 21.16 -8.80
C ARG A 226 3.41 22.17 -8.84
N THR A 227 2.16 21.70 -8.78
CA THR A 227 0.98 22.58 -8.72
C THR A 227 0.97 23.42 -7.45
N LYS A 228 1.32 22.84 -6.28
CA LYS A 228 1.46 23.59 -5.02
C LYS A 228 2.54 24.68 -5.14
N VAL A 229 3.73 24.33 -5.62
CA VAL A 229 4.85 25.28 -5.81
C VAL A 229 4.47 26.40 -6.79
N LYS A 230 3.81 26.06 -7.91
CA LYS A 230 3.33 27.04 -8.89
C LYS A 230 2.33 28.02 -8.27
N ALA A 231 1.38 27.53 -7.49
CA ALA A 231 0.41 28.37 -6.82
C ALA A 231 1.07 29.32 -5.81
N MET A 232 2.04 28.84 -5.02
CA MET A 232 2.80 29.67 -4.07
C MET A 232 3.59 30.77 -4.78
N ARG A 233 4.25 30.44 -5.90
CA ARG A 233 4.94 31.44 -6.74
C ARG A 233 3.97 32.50 -7.27
N GLN A 234 2.79 32.09 -7.76
CA GLN A 234 1.77 33.02 -8.25
C GLN A 234 1.23 33.96 -7.16
N ARG A 235 1.22 33.52 -5.90
CA ARG A 235 0.84 34.34 -4.74
C ARG A 235 1.98 35.17 -4.16
N GLY A 236 3.20 35.05 -4.69
CA GLY A 236 4.39 35.74 -4.16
C GLY A 236 4.96 35.14 -2.87
N GLU A 237 4.46 33.97 -2.43
CA GLU A 237 4.92 33.27 -1.22
C GLU A 237 6.24 32.52 -1.45
N LEU A 238 6.59 32.27 -2.71
CA LEU A 238 7.85 31.65 -3.10
C LEU A 238 8.52 32.51 -4.17
N LEU A 239 9.62 33.17 -3.78
CA LEU A 239 10.40 34.02 -4.66
C LEU A 239 11.46 33.21 -5.38
N VAL A 240 11.52 33.34 -6.70
CA VAL A 240 12.59 32.77 -7.52
C VAL A 240 13.64 33.85 -7.75
N PRO A 241 14.92 33.60 -7.39
CA PRO A 241 16.04 34.47 -7.72
C PRO A 241 16.08 34.90 -9.20
N PRO A 242 16.30 36.18 -9.52
CA PRO A 242 16.45 36.65 -10.91
C PRO A 242 17.57 35.93 -11.68
N SER A 243 18.63 35.52 -10.98
CA SER A 243 19.73 34.72 -11.52
C SER A 243 19.26 33.39 -12.10
N LEU A 244 18.35 32.69 -11.41
CA LEU A 244 17.75 31.44 -11.87
C LEU A 244 16.73 31.66 -12.98
N GLU A 245 15.90 32.71 -12.90
CA GLU A 245 14.96 33.04 -13.99
C GLU A 245 15.68 33.26 -15.32
N THR A 246 16.80 33.99 -15.26
CA THR A 246 17.64 34.26 -16.44
C THR A 246 18.26 32.99 -17.00
N GLU A 247 18.81 32.13 -16.14
CA GLU A 247 19.40 30.85 -16.56
C GLU A 247 18.35 29.90 -17.13
N TRP A 248 17.15 29.83 -16.54
CA TRP A 248 16.05 29.01 -17.06
C TRP A 248 15.47 29.56 -18.37
N ALA A 249 15.47 30.88 -18.58
CA ALA A 249 15.12 31.47 -19.87
C ALA A 249 16.12 31.05 -20.95
N ARG A 250 17.43 31.20 -20.68
CA ARG A 250 18.52 30.80 -21.58
C ARG A 250 18.42 29.32 -21.98
N ARG A 251 18.20 28.42 -21.01
CA ARG A 251 18.07 26.98 -21.30
C ARG A 251 16.87 26.66 -22.18
N ARG A 252 15.74 27.33 -21.98
CA ARG A 252 14.54 27.14 -22.82
C ARG A 252 14.78 27.54 -24.27
N GLU A 253 15.50 28.64 -24.49
CA GLU A 253 15.90 29.08 -25.84
C GLU A 253 16.82 28.06 -26.53
N LEU A 254 17.81 27.54 -25.81
CA LEU A 254 18.72 26.50 -26.32
C LEU A 254 18.01 25.18 -26.65
N ASP A 255 17.03 24.78 -25.83
CA ASP A 255 16.25 23.56 -26.07
C ASP A 255 15.25 23.75 -27.23
N SER A 256 14.68 24.95 -27.42
CA SER A 256 13.86 25.25 -28.60
C SER A 256 14.68 25.25 -29.89
N ASP A 257 15.90 25.77 -29.87
CA ASP A 257 16.78 25.79 -31.05
C ASP A 257 17.23 24.37 -31.43
N LYS A 258 17.48 23.50 -30.44
CA LYS A 258 17.77 22.08 -30.69
C LYS A 258 16.57 21.30 -31.24
N ALA A 259 15.34 21.65 -30.85
CA ALA A 259 14.12 21.02 -31.34
C ALA A 259 13.75 21.47 -32.77
N VAL A 260 14.19 22.67 -33.20
CA VAL A 260 14.01 23.19 -34.57
C VAL A 260 15.10 22.70 -35.53
N ALA A 261 16.25 22.27 -35.00
CA ALA A 261 17.37 21.71 -35.77
C ALA A 261 17.30 20.19 -36.00
N GLN A 262 16.25 19.51 -35.53
CA GLN A 262 15.94 18.09 -35.80
C GLN A 262 14.78 17.96 -36.79
#